data_AF-A0A847L7Q6-F1
#
_entry.id   AF-A0A847L7Q6-F1
#
_cell.length_a   1.000
_cell.length_b   1.000
_cell.length_c   1.000
_cell.angle_alpha   90.00
_cell.angle_beta   90.00
_cell.angle_gamma   90.00
#
_symmetry.space_group_name_H-M   'P 1'
#
loop_
_entity.id
_entity.type
_entity.pdbx_description
1 polymer ?
#
loop_
_entity_poly.entity_id
_entity_poly.type
_entity_poly.pdbx_seq_one_letter_code
_entity_poly.pdbx_strand_id
1 'polypeptide(L)'
;MKTHFKNLILLCAVILLAGCNLFDEPEHKDYESSTALSIFVKDGKVGITSLVSTDYRVFTEFWIDSAKTDIEKLTKLLPAGNYFRTSIDEYYRATTVYKKNTGEVVVYRFPRNYSLHYNNQLHFYKSTEMSEKDTLIQMDTLAIGAIHAVDATHDEVFTGFFGRESYAEFGVYMQPTSAFYWDGATNITQLPMPKNYFFFKGVSCIHKSGNDVYVGGKMDFPMYWKNKEMVRLHENYGEVNQIKTVGEDVFAVGFYNKNNSNSTNHIACYWKNDELVELEDGAIAYSIFISGKDVYVAGAKGRFPAEYKACYWKNGKRVMLRE
;
A
#
# COMPACT_ATOMS: atom_id res chain seq x y z
N MET A 1 84.57 34.66 25.45
CA MET A 1 83.26 35.26 25.12
C MET A 1 82.20 34.53 25.95
N LYS A 2 81.30 35.27 26.58
CA LYS A 2 80.66 34.94 27.88
C LYS A 2 79.76 33.70 27.86
N THR A 3 79.90 32.91 28.92
CA THR A 3 78.90 32.01 29.51
C THR A 3 77.65 32.77 29.95
N HIS A 4 76.46 32.17 29.79
CA HIS A 4 75.37 32.29 30.78
C HIS A 4 74.30 31.20 30.59
N PHE A 5 74.21 30.35 31.61
CA PHE A 5 73.01 29.70 32.12
C PHE A 5 71.77 30.59 32.01
N LYS A 6 70.61 30.01 31.67
CA LYS A 6 69.30 30.38 32.25
C LYS A 6 68.20 29.36 31.90
N ASN A 7 67.89 28.57 32.92
CA ASN A 7 66.55 28.26 33.43
C ASN A 7 65.48 27.71 32.48
N LEU A 8 65.32 26.39 32.63
CA LEU A 8 64.04 25.69 32.75
C LEU A 8 62.97 26.56 33.46
N ILE A 9 61.94 26.98 32.74
CA ILE A 9 60.66 27.42 33.32
C ILE A 9 59.57 26.56 32.69
N LEU A 10 59.05 25.70 33.55
CA LEU A 10 57.84 24.91 33.37
C LEU A 10 56.66 25.87 33.14
N LEU A 11 56.18 26.01 31.91
CA LEU A 11 54.93 26.72 31.63
C LEU A 11 53.79 25.70 31.65
N CYS A 12 53.16 25.55 32.81
CA CYS A 12 51.86 24.93 32.95
C CYS A 12 50.85 25.76 32.15
N ALA A 13 50.49 25.31 30.95
CA ALA A 13 49.34 25.83 30.24
C ALA A 13 48.07 25.32 30.95
N VAL A 14 47.57 26.12 31.88
CA VAL A 14 46.19 26.03 32.36
C VAL A 14 45.30 26.46 31.19
N ILE A 15 44.91 25.50 30.36
CA ILE A 15 43.79 25.69 29.44
C ILE A 15 42.54 25.55 30.32
N LEU A 16 42.01 26.71 30.71
CA LEU A 16 40.64 26.83 31.20
C LEU A 16 39.72 26.13 30.20
N LEU A 17 38.94 25.19 30.71
CA LEU A 17 37.83 24.54 30.04
C LEU A 17 36.89 25.61 29.47
N ALA A 18 37.09 25.97 28.20
CA ALA A 18 35.96 26.40 27.38
C ALA A 18 35.06 25.18 27.31
N GLY A 19 33.88 25.25 27.92
CA GLY A 19 32.85 24.24 27.83
C GLY A 19 32.52 24.01 26.36
N CYS A 20 33.18 23.01 25.77
CA CYS A 20 32.70 22.39 24.55
C CYS A 20 31.38 21.69 24.93
N ASN A 21 30.26 22.38 24.72
CA ASN A 21 28.99 21.72 24.48
C ASN A 21 29.12 21.00 23.13
N LEU A 22 29.78 19.84 23.15
CA LEU A 22 29.94 18.93 22.01
C LEU A 22 28.90 17.80 22.06
N PHE A 23 27.82 18.01 22.80
CA PHE A 23 26.68 17.11 22.93
C PHE A 23 25.37 17.88 22.95
N ASP A 24 25.17 18.80 22.01
CA ASP A 24 23.80 19.05 21.58
C ASP A 24 23.46 17.86 20.67
N GLU A 25 22.70 16.89 21.21
CA GLU A 25 22.04 15.92 20.34
C GLU A 25 21.31 16.71 19.25
N PRO A 26 21.48 16.37 17.96
CA PRO A 26 20.78 17.08 16.91
C PRO A 26 19.29 17.05 17.24
N GLU A 27 18.64 18.22 17.27
CA GLU A 27 17.20 18.32 17.53
C GLU A 27 16.48 17.23 16.76
N HIS A 28 15.87 16.30 17.49
CA HIS A 28 15.10 15.22 16.89
C HIS A 28 13.94 15.85 16.13
N LYS A 29 14.07 15.99 14.82
CA LYS A 29 12.94 16.36 13.97
C LYS A 29 12.04 15.15 13.89
N ASP A 30 10.86 15.27 14.48
CA ASP A 30 9.81 14.27 14.37
C ASP A 30 9.59 13.93 12.90
N TYR A 31 9.80 12.66 12.57
CA TYR A 31 9.59 12.14 11.24
C TYR A 31 8.09 11.94 11.01
N GLU A 32 7.60 12.46 9.90
CA GLU A 32 6.22 12.20 9.46
C GLU A 32 6.15 12.07 7.93
N SER A 33 5.68 10.91 7.49
CA SER A 33 5.25 10.69 6.11
C SER A 33 3.79 10.29 6.05
N SER A 34 3.12 10.69 4.96
CA SER A 34 1.72 10.41 4.75
C SER A 34 1.44 9.98 3.31
N THR A 35 0.47 9.09 3.14
CA THR A 35 0.10 8.53 1.85
C THR A 35 -1.40 8.33 1.77
N ALA A 36 -2.07 8.90 0.76
CA ALA A 36 -3.49 8.61 0.54
C ALA A 36 -3.64 7.18 -0.02
N LEU A 37 -4.31 6.32 0.74
CA LEU A 37 -4.45 4.89 0.47
C LEU A 37 -5.66 4.55 -0.39
N SER A 38 -6.78 5.26 -0.17
CA SER A 38 -8.06 4.97 -0.83
C SER A 38 -8.77 6.27 -1.16
N ILE A 39 -9.51 6.28 -2.27
CA ILE A 39 -10.33 7.40 -2.69
C ILE A 39 -11.69 6.91 -3.18
N PHE A 40 -12.73 7.68 -2.91
CA PHE A 40 -14.04 7.53 -3.51
C PHE A 40 -14.73 8.89 -3.64
N VAL A 41 -15.74 8.98 -4.51
CA VAL A 41 -16.53 10.20 -4.67
C VAL A 41 -18.01 9.89 -4.55
N LYS A 42 -18.73 10.70 -3.77
CA LYS A 42 -20.19 10.64 -3.65
C LYS A 42 -20.76 12.04 -3.53
N ASP A 43 -21.80 12.36 -4.28
CA ASP A 43 -22.51 13.65 -4.19
C ASP A 43 -21.57 14.87 -4.30
N GLY A 44 -20.55 14.76 -5.16
CA GLY A 44 -19.51 15.77 -5.36
C GLY A 44 -18.45 15.86 -4.26
N LYS A 45 -18.57 15.06 -3.19
CA LYS A 45 -17.62 14.98 -2.08
C LYS A 45 -16.55 13.93 -2.33
N VAL A 46 -15.30 14.27 -2.05
CA VAL A 46 -14.14 13.38 -2.21
C VAL A 46 -13.77 12.80 -0.84
N GLY A 47 -14.05 11.51 -0.64
CA GLY A 47 -13.67 10.76 0.55
C GLY A 47 -12.32 10.08 0.38
N ILE A 48 -11.40 10.27 1.33
CA ILE A 48 -10.05 9.71 1.29
C ILE A 48 -9.67 9.11 2.64
N THR A 49 -8.92 8.01 2.63
CA THR A 49 -8.13 7.55 3.77
C THR A 49 -6.64 7.73 3.51
N SER A 50 -5.87 8.12 4.52
CA SER A 50 -4.41 8.17 4.44
C SER A 50 -3.74 7.34 5.52
N LEU A 51 -2.64 6.70 5.15
CA LEU A 51 -1.65 6.15 6.07
C LEU A 51 -0.79 7.30 6.54
N VAL A 52 -0.61 7.43 7.86
CA VAL A 52 0.39 8.33 8.45
C VAL A 52 1.37 7.49 9.24
N SER A 53 2.66 7.70 8.97
CA SER A 53 3.76 7.07 9.69
C SER A 53 4.53 8.14 10.43
N THR A 54 4.69 7.92 11.72
CA THR A 54 5.53 8.73 12.62
C THR A 54 6.61 7.86 13.23
N ASP A 55 7.51 8.44 14.03
CA ASP A 55 8.52 7.67 14.78
C ASP A 55 7.91 6.62 15.72
N TYR A 56 6.69 6.84 16.21
CA TYR A 56 6.10 6.03 17.28
C TYR A 56 4.97 5.13 16.81
N ARG A 57 4.31 5.46 15.70
CA ARG A 57 3.09 4.77 15.27
C ARG A 57 2.78 4.95 13.80
N VAL A 58 2.00 3.99 13.29
CA VAL A 58 1.33 4.05 12.00
C VAL A 58 -0.18 4.05 12.25
N PHE A 59 -0.90 5.00 11.66
CA PHE A 59 -2.34 5.13 11.85
C PHE A 59 -3.04 5.63 10.58
N THR A 60 -4.38 5.67 10.63
CA THR A 60 -5.21 6.17 9.52
C THR A 60 -5.78 7.53 9.84
N GLU A 61 -5.73 8.44 8.87
CA GLU A 61 -6.52 9.65 8.87
C GLU A 61 -7.60 9.59 7.80
N PHE A 62 -8.71 10.27 8.06
CA PHE A 62 -9.90 10.26 7.22
C PHE A 62 -10.18 11.68 6.75
N TRP A 63 -10.57 11.82 5.48
CA TRP A 63 -10.73 13.12 4.86
C TRP A 63 -12.00 13.19 4.01
N ILE A 64 -12.67 14.35 4.04
CA ILE A 64 -13.73 14.72 3.09
C ILE A 64 -13.34 16.09 2.52
N ASP A 65 -13.17 16.18 1.20
CA ASP A 65 -12.74 17.40 0.49
C ASP A 65 -11.46 18.02 1.08
N SER A 66 -10.47 17.18 1.42
CA SER A 66 -9.23 17.56 2.10
C SER A 66 -9.38 18.12 3.52
N ALA A 67 -10.58 18.08 4.12
CA ALA A 67 -10.76 18.38 5.54
C ALA A 67 -10.79 17.08 6.36
N LYS A 68 -10.10 17.07 7.51
CA LYS A 68 -10.09 15.92 8.43
C LYS A 68 -11.51 15.60 8.93
N THR A 69 -11.79 14.31 9.07
CA THR A 69 -13.05 13.78 9.58
C THR A 69 -12.80 12.52 10.42
N ASP A 70 -13.86 11.95 10.99
CA ASP A 70 -13.87 10.62 11.59
C ASP A 70 -14.32 9.52 10.61
N ILE A 71 -14.06 8.27 11.00
CA ILE A 71 -14.39 7.08 10.23
C ILE A 71 -15.90 6.89 10.05
N GLU A 72 -16.73 7.29 11.02
CA GLU A 72 -18.19 7.12 10.95
C GLU A 72 -18.78 7.95 9.83
N LYS A 73 -18.41 9.24 9.77
CA LYS A 73 -18.82 10.16 8.71
C LYS A 73 -18.31 9.69 7.34
N LEU A 74 -17.05 9.25 7.25
CA LEU A 74 -16.50 8.74 6.00
C LEU A 74 -17.24 7.47 5.52
N THR A 75 -17.53 6.54 6.44
CA THR A 75 -18.26 5.29 6.14
C THR A 75 -19.71 5.57 5.73
N LYS A 76 -20.35 6.57 6.34
CA LYS A 76 -21.68 7.03 5.92
C LYS A 76 -21.66 7.58 4.49
N LEU A 77 -20.62 8.34 4.13
CA LEU A 77 -20.42 8.90 2.79
C LEU A 77 -20.04 7.85 1.74
N LEU A 78 -19.40 6.73 2.12
CA LEU A 78 -18.99 5.66 1.19
C LEU A 78 -20.18 5.24 0.29
N PRO A 79 -20.03 5.28 -1.06
CA PRO A 79 -21.02 4.72 -1.98
C PRO A 79 -21.21 3.21 -1.77
N ALA A 80 -22.40 2.71 -2.07
CA ALA A 80 -22.62 1.26 -2.15
C ALA A 80 -21.75 0.66 -3.27
N GLY A 81 -21.32 -0.60 -3.10
CA GLY A 81 -20.42 -1.29 -4.03
C GLY A 81 -18.99 -0.76 -4.02
N ASN A 82 -18.58 -0.08 -2.95
CA ASN A 82 -17.26 0.51 -2.85
C ASN A 82 -16.63 0.25 -1.47
N TYR A 83 -15.34 0.54 -1.38
CA TYR A 83 -14.55 0.27 -0.19
C TYR A 83 -13.47 1.32 0.03
N PHE A 84 -12.95 1.36 1.25
CA PHE A 84 -11.67 1.98 1.54
C PHE A 84 -10.83 1.06 2.41
N ARG A 85 -9.51 1.24 2.34
CA ARG A 85 -8.52 0.57 3.19
C ARG A 85 -8.06 1.50 4.30
N THR A 86 -7.66 0.92 5.42
CA THR A 86 -7.00 1.64 6.51
C THR A 86 -5.57 1.14 6.68
N SER A 87 -4.83 1.75 7.60
CA SER A 87 -3.54 1.27 8.09
C SER A 87 -3.62 -0.16 8.62
N ILE A 88 -2.44 -0.77 8.73
CA ILE A 88 -2.29 -2.03 9.45
C ILE A 88 -2.70 -1.82 10.91
N ASP A 89 -3.47 -2.76 11.46
CA ASP A 89 -3.88 -2.72 12.87
C ASP A 89 -2.79 -3.28 13.81
N GLU A 90 -3.03 -3.20 15.11
CA GLU A 90 -2.10 -3.69 16.15
C GLU A 90 -1.80 -5.20 16.08
N TYR A 91 -2.64 -5.96 15.37
CA TYR A 91 -2.47 -7.39 15.12
C TYR A 91 -1.77 -7.67 13.79
N TYR A 92 -1.18 -6.65 13.17
CA TYR A 92 -0.51 -6.74 11.87
C TYR A 92 -1.43 -7.20 10.73
N ARG A 93 -2.68 -6.72 10.70
CA ARG A 93 -3.65 -7.04 9.65
C ARG A 93 -3.99 -5.80 8.82
N ALA A 94 -4.02 -5.95 7.50
CA ALA A 94 -4.53 -4.92 6.61
C ALA A 94 -6.06 -4.99 6.55
N THR A 95 -6.70 -3.85 6.73
CA THR A 95 -8.16 -3.76 6.84
C THR A 95 -8.77 -3.13 5.60
N THR A 96 -9.86 -3.73 5.12
CA THR A 96 -10.71 -3.24 4.04
C THR A 96 -12.13 -3.10 4.55
N VAL A 97 -12.66 -1.88 4.55
CA VAL A 97 -14.03 -1.54 4.92
C VAL A 97 -14.84 -1.45 3.65
N TYR A 98 -15.76 -2.40 3.46
CA TYR A 98 -16.58 -2.52 2.27
C TYR A 98 -18.01 -2.12 2.58
N LYS A 99 -18.64 -1.35 1.68
CA LYS A 99 -20.08 -1.14 1.69
C LYS A 99 -20.68 -1.90 0.53
N LYS A 100 -21.40 -2.98 0.83
CA LYS A 100 -22.05 -3.83 -0.16
C LYS A 100 -23.12 -3.05 -0.94
N ASN A 101 -23.56 -3.59 -2.07
CA ASN A 101 -24.66 -3.01 -2.84
C ASN A 101 -25.97 -2.90 -2.04
N THR A 102 -26.15 -3.76 -1.04
CA THR A 102 -27.27 -3.72 -0.08
C THR A 102 -27.19 -2.54 0.91
N GLY A 103 -26.04 -1.85 0.98
CA GLY A 103 -25.75 -0.82 1.97
C GLY A 103 -25.13 -1.34 3.26
N GLU A 104 -25.10 -2.66 3.46
CA GLU A 104 -24.41 -3.32 4.59
C GLU A 104 -22.91 -2.99 4.57
N VAL A 105 -22.35 -2.71 5.74
CA VAL A 105 -20.91 -2.52 5.91
C VAL A 105 -20.30 -3.81 6.43
N VAL A 106 -19.25 -4.28 5.76
CA VAL A 106 -18.49 -5.46 6.14
C VAL A 106 -17.01 -5.11 6.18
N VAL A 107 -16.32 -5.57 7.22
CA VAL A 107 -14.90 -5.34 7.42
C VAL A 107 -14.15 -6.64 7.19
N TYR A 108 -13.15 -6.61 6.31
CA TYR A 108 -12.26 -7.73 6.04
C TYR A 108 -10.86 -7.38 6.52
N ARG A 109 -10.20 -8.31 7.23
CA ARG A 109 -8.83 -8.12 7.72
C ARG A 109 -7.95 -9.27 7.26
N PHE A 110 -6.82 -8.91 6.66
CA PHE A 110 -5.87 -9.85 6.06
C PHE A 110 -4.55 -9.79 6.82
N PRO A 111 -4.06 -10.89 7.40
CA PRO A 111 -2.75 -10.93 8.04
C PRO A 111 -1.63 -10.44 7.10
N ARG A 112 -0.74 -9.61 7.63
CA ARG A 112 0.48 -9.12 6.95
C ARG A 112 1.76 -9.62 7.59
N ASN A 113 1.66 -10.24 8.76
CA ASN A 113 2.75 -11.02 9.31
C ASN A 113 2.72 -12.43 8.69
N TYR A 114 3.59 -12.68 7.72
CA TYR A 114 3.73 -14.01 7.08
C TYR A 114 4.67 -14.93 7.86
N SER A 115 4.90 -14.67 9.16
CA SER A 115 5.53 -15.62 10.06
C SER A 115 4.73 -16.92 10.03
N LEU A 116 5.39 -18.01 9.65
CA LEU A 116 4.80 -19.34 9.53
C LEU A 116 4.29 -19.78 10.91
N HIS A 117 3.00 -19.64 11.17
CA HIS A 117 2.38 -20.22 12.35
C HIS A 117 2.11 -21.70 12.11
N TYR A 118 2.22 -22.53 13.16
CA TYR A 118 2.15 -24.00 13.12
C TYR A 118 0.91 -24.62 12.44
N ASN A 119 -0.12 -23.84 12.12
CA ASN A 119 -1.32 -24.32 11.44
C ASN A 119 -1.48 -23.84 9.98
N ASN A 120 -0.60 -22.96 9.46
CA ASN A 120 -0.35 -22.55 8.06
C ASN A 120 -1.51 -22.47 7.02
N GLN A 121 -2.77 -22.50 7.44
CA GLN A 121 -3.95 -22.41 6.60
C GLN A 121 -4.16 -20.97 6.14
N LEU A 122 -4.42 -20.79 4.85
CA LEU A 122 -4.80 -19.51 4.28
C LEU A 122 -6.11 -19.04 4.92
N HIS A 123 -6.09 -17.86 5.54
CA HIS A 123 -7.23 -17.35 6.30
C HIS A 123 -7.34 -15.83 6.21
N PHE A 124 -8.51 -15.34 6.60
CA PHE A 124 -8.80 -13.92 6.81
C PHE A 124 -9.85 -13.76 7.91
N TYR A 125 -10.06 -12.53 8.33
CA TYR A 125 -11.07 -12.21 9.34
C TYR A 125 -12.18 -11.37 8.71
N LYS A 126 -13.41 -11.58 9.18
CA LYS A 126 -14.61 -10.88 8.73
C LYS A 126 -15.42 -10.39 9.92
N SER A 127 -15.92 -9.16 9.86
CA SER A 127 -16.85 -8.59 10.84
C SER A 127 -17.93 -7.75 10.15
N THR A 128 -19.11 -7.66 10.76
CA THR A 128 -20.27 -6.87 10.28
C THR A 128 -20.23 -5.42 10.77
N GLU A 129 -19.23 -5.06 11.57
CA GLU A 129 -19.03 -3.72 12.10
C GLU A 129 -17.54 -3.50 12.35
N MET A 130 -17.14 -2.28 12.72
CA MET A 130 -15.74 -2.00 13.05
C MET A 130 -15.29 -2.60 14.40
N SER A 131 -16.09 -3.48 15.01
CA SER A 131 -15.80 -4.10 16.31
C SER A 131 -14.71 -5.17 16.23
N GLU A 132 -14.14 -5.48 17.40
CA GLU A 132 -13.07 -6.47 17.59
C GLU A 132 -13.56 -7.92 17.51
N LYS A 133 -14.87 -8.16 17.35
CA LYS A 133 -15.42 -9.52 17.24
C LYS A 133 -15.30 -10.03 15.81
N ASP A 134 -14.07 -10.39 15.46
CA ASP A 134 -13.75 -10.95 14.16
C ASP A 134 -14.13 -12.45 14.07
N THR A 135 -14.78 -12.83 12.98
CA THR A 135 -14.93 -14.24 12.59
C THR A 135 -13.74 -14.66 11.73
N LEU A 136 -13.00 -15.68 12.17
CA LEU A 136 -11.93 -16.30 11.39
C LEU A 136 -12.54 -17.18 10.30
N ILE A 137 -12.15 -16.93 9.05
CA ILE A 137 -12.51 -17.76 7.89
C ILE A 137 -11.24 -18.40 7.35
N GLN A 138 -11.25 -19.72 7.24
CA GLN A 138 -10.13 -20.51 6.76
C GLN A 138 -10.48 -21.19 5.44
N MET A 139 -9.52 -21.20 4.53
CA MET A 139 -9.60 -21.95 3.29
C MET A 139 -9.27 -23.42 3.57
N ASP A 140 -10.08 -24.34 3.06
CA ASP A 140 -9.88 -25.79 3.21
C ASP A 140 -8.73 -26.27 2.32
N THR A 141 -7.51 -26.06 2.79
CA THR A 141 -6.29 -26.43 2.07
C THR A 141 -5.12 -26.67 3.02
N LEU A 142 -4.20 -27.54 2.61
CA LEU A 142 -2.89 -27.72 3.26
C LEU A 142 -1.80 -26.84 2.63
N ALA A 143 -2.12 -26.14 1.54
CA ALA A 143 -1.18 -25.20 0.93
C ALA A 143 -0.90 -24.05 1.89
N ILE A 144 0.32 -23.53 1.83
CA ILE A 144 0.73 -22.35 2.59
C ILE A 144 0.71 -21.12 1.70
N GLY A 145 0.48 -19.94 2.27
CA GLY A 145 0.33 -18.71 1.50
C GLY A 145 -0.43 -17.63 2.28
N ALA A 146 -1.03 -16.70 1.56
CA ALA A 146 -1.86 -15.65 2.16
C ALA A 146 -3.01 -15.23 1.25
N ILE A 147 -4.16 -14.95 1.86
CA ILE A 147 -5.26 -14.21 1.23
C ILE A 147 -4.97 -12.72 1.42
N HIS A 148 -5.04 -11.93 0.34
CA HIS A 148 -4.53 -10.56 0.32
C HIS A 148 -5.61 -9.49 0.17
N ALA A 149 -6.64 -9.74 -0.64
CA ALA A 149 -7.67 -8.76 -0.97
C ALA A 149 -9.00 -9.43 -1.34
N VAL A 150 -10.07 -8.63 -1.31
CA VAL A 150 -11.44 -9.05 -1.65
C VAL A 150 -12.11 -8.01 -2.56
N ASP A 151 -12.91 -8.48 -3.50
CA ASP A 151 -13.99 -7.72 -4.13
C ASP A 151 -15.31 -8.26 -3.59
N ALA A 152 -16.08 -7.40 -2.93
CA ALA A 152 -17.38 -7.73 -2.33
C ALA A 152 -18.51 -6.87 -2.93
N THR A 153 -18.35 -6.39 -4.17
CA THR A 153 -19.41 -5.66 -4.88
C THR A 153 -20.65 -6.54 -5.10
N HIS A 154 -20.44 -7.81 -5.43
CA HIS A 154 -21.48 -8.82 -5.64
C HIS A 154 -21.17 -10.03 -4.76
N ASP A 155 -21.00 -11.21 -5.36
CA ASP A 155 -20.40 -12.36 -4.68
C ASP A 155 -18.95 -12.05 -4.31
N GLU A 156 -18.58 -12.46 -3.09
CA GLU A 156 -17.24 -12.22 -2.55
C GLU A 156 -16.22 -13.04 -3.35
N VAL A 157 -15.26 -12.37 -3.96
CA VAL A 157 -14.11 -13.02 -4.59
C VAL A 157 -12.84 -12.51 -3.96
N PHE A 158 -11.98 -13.44 -3.58
CA PHE A 158 -10.74 -13.19 -2.89
C PHE A 158 -9.57 -13.47 -3.80
N THR A 159 -8.46 -12.78 -3.59
CA THR A 159 -7.18 -13.14 -4.20
C THR A 159 -6.11 -13.32 -3.15
N GLY A 160 -5.13 -14.13 -3.47
CA GLY A 160 -3.97 -14.37 -2.65
C GLY A 160 -2.84 -14.96 -3.46
N PHE A 161 -1.85 -15.46 -2.73
CA PHE A 161 -0.78 -16.24 -3.31
C PHE A 161 -0.54 -17.50 -2.48
N PHE A 162 -0.13 -18.56 -3.16
CA PHE A 162 0.54 -19.69 -2.52
C PHE A 162 2.02 -19.37 -2.39
N GLY A 163 2.66 -20.00 -1.40
CA GLY A 163 4.07 -19.81 -1.12
C GLY A 163 4.80 -21.10 -0.80
N ARG A 164 6.08 -20.95 -0.49
CA ARG A 164 6.93 -21.96 0.12
C ARG A 164 7.72 -21.34 1.25
N GLU A 165 8.14 -22.17 2.19
CA GLU A 165 9.12 -21.76 3.20
C GLU A 165 10.46 -21.50 2.53
N SER A 166 11.11 -20.42 2.91
CA SER A 166 12.44 -20.06 2.47
C SER A 166 13.25 -19.49 3.63
N TYR A 167 14.57 -19.49 3.49
CA TYR A 167 15.50 -19.19 4.58
C TYR A 167 16.37 -18.01 4.21
N ALA A 168 16.45 -17.03 5.10
CA ALA A 168 17.38 -15.93 5.05
C ALA A 168 18.18 -15.88 6.36
N GLU A 169 19.20 -15.03 6.41
CA GLU A 169 20.07 -14.85 7.59
C GLU A 169 19.29 -14.52 8.87
N PHE A 170 18.14 -13.86 8.74
CA PHE A 170 17.28 -13.45 9.86
C PHE A 170 16.13 -14.43 10.16
N GLY A 171 16.10 -15.60 9.52
CA GLY A 171 15.14 -16.67 9.80
C GLY A 171 14.30 -17.12 8.61
N VAL A 172 13.23 -17.85 8.92
CA VAL A 172 12.31 -18.42 7.93
C VAL A 172 11.31 -17.37 7.47
N TYR A 173 11.07 -17.29 6.17
CA TYR A 173 10.06 -16.40 5.59
C TYR A 173 9.24 -17.12 4.52
N MET A 174 8.03 -16.60 4.27
CA MET A 174 7.16 -17.07 3.21
C MET A 174 7.58 -16.46 1.87
N GLN A 175 8.00 -17.29 0.91
CA GLN A 175 8.28 -16.87 -0.45
C GLN A 175 7.06 -17.13 -1.34
N PRO A 176 6.42 -16.11 -1.94
CA PRO A 176 5.32 -16.31 -2.90
C PRO A 176 5.78 -17.11 -4.14
N THR A 177 4.95 -18.05 -4.59
CA THR A 177 5.26 -18.95 -5.72
C THR A 177 4.23 -18.87 -6.83
N SER A 178 2.95 -18.65 -6.52
CA SER A 178 1.90 -18.48 -7.53
C SER A 178 0.71 -17.68 -6.98
N ALA A 179 0.00 -16.98 -7.85
CA ALA A 179 -1.20 -16.24 -7.51
C ALA A 179 -2.47 -17.09 -7.72
N PHE A 180 -3.56 -16.72 -7.03
CA PHE A 180 -4.88 -17.32 -7.24
C PHE A 180 -6.00 -16.31 -7.00
N TYR A 181 -7.21 -16.63 -7.49
CA TYR A 181 -8.45 -16.11 -6.95
C TYR A 181 -9.39 -17.24 -6.52
N TRP A 182 -10.26 -16.94 -5.55
CA TRP A 182 -11.10 -17.91 -4.84
C TRP A 182 -12.48 -17.30 -4.55
N ASP A 183 -13.53 -18.11 -4.66
CA ASP A 183 -14.94 -17.70 -4.50
C ASP A 183 -15.43 -17.63 -3.05
N GLY A 184 -14.54 -17.80 -2.07
CA GLY A 184 -14.94 -17.86 -0.66
C GLY A 184 -15.52 -19.22 -0.22
N ALA A 185 -15.61 -20.19 -1.14
CA ALA A 185 -16.12 -21.53 -0.91
C ALA A 185 -15.11 -22.59 -1.39
N THR A 186 -15.40 -23.31 -2.48
CA THR A 186 -14.58 -24.44 -2.94
C THR A 186 -13.79 -24.16 -4.22
N ASN A 187 -14.15 -23.13 -5.00
CA ASN A 187 -13.56 -22.95 -6.32
C ASN A 187 -12.34 -22.05 -6.27
N ILE A 188 -11.18 -22.64 -6.58
CA ILE A 188 -9.90 -21.95 -6.62
C ILE A 188 -9.42 -21.91 -8.07
N THR A 189 -9.08 -20.73 -8.54
CA THR A 189 -8.41 -20.55 -9.82
C THR A 189 -6.99 -20.08 -9.61
N GLN A 190 -6.03 -20.98 -9.87
CA GLN A 190 -4.62 -20.61 -9.92
C GLN A 190 -4.32 -19.83 -11.20
N LEU A 191 -3.51 -18.78 -11.06
CA LEU A 191 -3.13 -17.88 -12.13
C LEU A 191 -1.78 -18.30 -12.72
N PRO A 192 -1.64 -18.31 -14.07
CA PRO A 192 -0.39 -18.68 -14.70
C PRO A 192 0.68 -17.62 -14.44
N MET A 193 1.88 -18.05 -14.09
CA MET A 193 3.01 -17.15 -13.88
C MET A 193 3.70 -16.81 -15.21
N PRO A 194 4.21 -15.58 -15.39
CA PRO A 194 4.98 -15.23 -16.58
C PRO A 194 6.27 -16.05 -16.65
N LYS A 195 6.82 -16.21 -17.85
CA LYS A 195 8.16 -16.79 -18.03
C LYS A 195 9.21 -15.69 -17.82
N ASN A 196 10.38 -16.05 -17.28
CA ASN A 196 11.53 -15.15 -17.14
C ASN A 196 11.28 -13.90 -16.28
N TYR A 197 10.75 -14.07 -15.07
CA TYR A 197 10.72 -13.02 -14.05
C TYR A 197 11.79 -13.26 -12.98
N PHE A 198 12.26 -12.19 -12.34
CA PHE A 198 13.24 -12.24 -11.26
C PHE A 198 12.57 -12.50 -9.91
N PHE A 199 11.49 -11.78 -9.59
CA PHE A 199 10.76 -12.01 -8.35
C PHE A 199 9.24 -11.87 -8.50
N PHE A 200 8.52 -12.65 -7.71
CA PHE A 200 7.09 -12.51 -7.47
C PHE A 200 6.89 -12.19 -5.99
N LYS A 201 6.33 -11.02 -5.70
CA LYS A 201 6.11 -10.50 -4.33
C LYS A 201 4.67 -10.73 -3.86
N GLY A 202 3.87 -11.48 -4.60
CA GLY A 202 2.45 -11.71 -4.32
C GLY A 202 1.53 -10.84 -5.18
N VAL A 203 0.31 -10.63 -4.71
CA VAL A 203 -0.74 -9.87 -5.40
C VAL A 203 -1.04 -8.56 -4.65
N SER A 204 -1.66 -7.59 -5.31
CA SER A 204 -1.96 -6.27 -4.73
C SER A 204 -3.45 -5.99 -4.55
N CYS A 205 -4.27 -6.43 -5.49
CA CYS A 205 -5.71 -6.13 -5.54
C CYS A 205 -6.47 -7.19 -6.33
N ILE A 206 -7.78 -7.21 -6.15
CA ILE A 206 -8.74 -7.93 -6.99
C ILE A 206 -9.90 -7.00 -7.33
N HIS A 207 -10.45 -7.15 -8.53
CA HIS A 207 -11.68 -6.50 -8.98
C HIS A 207 -12.50 -7.47 -9.82
N LYS A 208 -13.82 -7.55 -9.61
CA LYS A 208 -14.73 -8.38 -10.40
C LYS A 208 -15.73 -7.51 -11.15
N SER A 209 -15.89 -7.76 -12.44
CA SER A 209 -16.89 -7.09 -13.28
C SER A 209 -17.56 -8.11 -14.20
N GLY A 210 -18.86 -8.37 -13.98
CA GLY A 210 -19.55 -9.45 -14.66
C GLY A 210 -18.86 -10.79 -14.41
N ASN A 211 -18.40 -11.42 -15.50
CA ASN A 211 -17.66 -12.69 -15.48
C ASN A 211 -16.15 -12.53 -15.40
N ASP A 212 -15.64 -11.31 -15.57
CA ASP A 212 -14.20 -11.03 -15.58
C ASP A 212 -13.69 -10.76 -14.15
N VAL A 213 -12.59 -11.42 -13.81
CA VAL A 213 -11.84 -11.21 -12.56
C VAL A 213 -10.48 -10.64 -12.88
N TYR A 214 -10.14 -9.51 -12.28
CA TYR A 214 -8.87 -8.82 -12.45
C TYR A 214 -8.05 -8.95 -11.19
N VAL A 215 -6.79 -9.38 -11.29
CA VAL A 215 -5.88 -9.53 -10.15
C VAL A 215 -4.58 -8.78 -10.42
N GLY A 216 -4.22 -7.81 -9.59
CA GLY A 216 -2.95 -7.08 -9.72
C GLY A 216 -1.77 -7.91 -9.22
N GLY A 217 -0.72 -8.05 -10.04
CA GLY A 217 0.49 -8.78 -9.70
C GLY A 217 1.63 -7.86 -9.24
N LYS A 218 2.36 -8.26 -8.20
CA LYS A 218 3.59 -7.58 -7.76
C LYS A 218 4.81 -8.30 -8.32
N MET A 219 5.25 -7.86 -9.48
CA MET A 219 6.33 -8.43 -10.27
C MET A 219 7.44 -7.38 -10.50
N ASP A 220 8.35 -7.64 -11.44
CA ASP A 220 9.39 -6.70 -11.87
C ASP A 220 8.86 -5.61 -12.83
N PHE A 221 7.54 -5.56 -13.07
CA PHE A 221 6.86 -4.69 -14.02
C PHE A 221 5.37 -4.60 -13.64
N PRO A 222 4.67 -3.50 -13.97
CA PRO A 222 3.25 -3.36 -13.67
C PRO A 222 2.44 -4.32 -14.55
N MET A 223 1.60 -5.12 -13.93
CA MET A 223 0.80 -6.12 -14.62
C MET A 223 -0.44 -6.52 -13.82
N TYR A 224 -1.43 -7.08 -14.52
CA TYR A 224 -2.55 -7.79 -13.90
C TYR A 224 -2.93 -9.04 -14.69
N TRP A 225 -3.61 -9.98 -14.04
CA TRP A 225 -4.32 -11.05 -14.73
C TRP A 225 -5.75 -10.60 -14.99
N LYS A 226 -6.24 -10.79 -16.23
CA LYS A 226 -7.67 -10.83 -16.54
C LYS A 226 -8.09 -12.28 -16.69
N ASN A 227 -8.83 -12.79 -15.73
CA ASN A 227 -9.09 -14.21 -15.53
C ASN A 227 -7.76 -14.97 -15.43
N LYS A 228 -7.32 -15.65 -16.49
CA LYS A 228 -6.01 -16.33 -16.55
C LYS A 228 -5.06 -15.68 -17.55
N GLU A 229 -5.51 -14.70 -18.31
CA GLU A 229 -4.68 -13.99 -19.27
C GLU A 229 -3.83 -12.94 -18.56
N MET A 230 -2.52 -12.93 -18.84
CA MET A 230 -1.61 -11.94 -18.29
C MET A 230 -1.60 -10.70 -19.16
N VAL A 231 -1.81 -9.55 -18.55
CA VAL A 231 -1.69 -8.24 -19.18
C VAL A 231 -0.50 -7.51 -18.58
N ARG A 232 0.53 -7.27 -19.40
CA ARG A 232 1.68 -6.45 -19.05
C ARG A 232 1.41 -5.01 -19.46
N LEU A 233 1.61 -4.07 -18.54
CA LEU A 233 1.27 -2.66 -18.75
C LEU A 233 2.48 -1.78 -19.08
N HIS A 234 3.68 -2.22 -18.74
CA HIS A 234 4.92 -1.50 -19.03
C HIS A 234 6.11 -2.47 -18.92
N GLU A 235 7.24 -2.14 -19.56
CA GLU A 235 8.45 -2.96 -19.49
C GLU A 235 9.32 -2.68 -18.27
N ASN A 236 9.40 -1.41 -17.86
CA ASN A 236 10.13 -1.02 -16.67
C ASN A 236 9.39 -1.40 -15.38
N TYR A 237 10.17 -1.46 -14.29
CA TYR A 237 9.69 -1.65 -12.93
C TYR A 237 8.50 -0.75 -12.59
N GLY A 238 7.49 -1.37 -12.00
CA GLY A 238 6.27 -0.71 -11.57
C GLY A 238 5.34 -1.71 -10.90
N GLU A 239 4.28 -1.19 -10.29
CA GLU A 239 3.27 -1.99 -9.62
C GLU A 239 1.88 -1.46 -9.96
N VAL A 240 0.90 -2.36 -10.02
CA VAL A 240 -0.52 -2.02 -10.02
C VAL A 240 -1.01 -2.13 -8.57
N ASN A 241 -1.63 -1.08 -8.05
CA ASN A 241 -2.10 -0.99 -6.66
C ASN A 241 -3.62 -1.13 -6.50
N GLN A 242 -4.38 -0.80 -7.54
CA GLN A 242 -5.84 -1.04 -7.63
C GLN A 242 -6.26 -1.16 -9.10
N ILE A 243 -7.33 -1.92 -9.34
CA ILE A 243 -8.01 -2.01 -10.64
C ILE A 243 -9.48 -1.66 -10.44
N LYS A 244 -10.07 -0.94 -11.39
CA LYS A 244 -11.50 -0.62 -11.46
C LYS A 244 -11.99 -0.67 -12.90
N THR A 245 -13.25 -0.99 -13.10
CA THR A 245 -13.90 -0.94 -14.42
C THR A 245 -15.07 0.03 -14.41
N VAL A 246 -15.30 0.70 -15.54
CA VAL A 246 -16.47 1.55 -15.79
C VAL A 246 -16.96 1.30 -17.21
N GLY A 247 -18.12 0.65 -17.33
CA GLY A 247 -18.55 0.13 -18.63
C GLY A 247 -17.53 -0.90 -19.13
N GLU A 248 -17.02 -0.69 -20.34
CA GLU A 248 -16.00 -1.55 -20.96
C GLU A 248 -14.56 -1.12 -20.62
N ASP A 249 -14.38 0.08 -20.05
CA ASP A 249 -13.06 0.62 -19.75
C ASP A 249 -12.47 -0.03 -18.48
N VAL A 250 -11.22 -0.46 -18.58
CA VAL A 250 -10.41 -0.97 -17.46
C VAL A 250 -9.40 0.08 -17.05
N PHE A 251 -9.38 0.41 -15.76
CA PHE A 251 -8.42 1.32 -15.15
C PHE A 251 -7.56 0.56 -14.15
N ALA A 252 -6.25 0.50 -14.41
CA ALA A 252 -5.27 0.01 -13.45
C ALA A 252 -4.46 1.20 -12.94
N VAL A 253 -4.35 1.41 -11.64
CA VAL A 253 -3.61 2.54 -11.05
C VAL A 253 -2.41 2.06 -10.27
N GLY A 254 -1.31 2.81 -10.31
CA GLY A 254 -0.10 2.43 -9.62
C GLY A 254 1.07 3.36 -9.90
N PHE A 255 2.23 2.77 -10.15
CA PHE A 255 3.40 3.53 -10.54
C PHE A 255 4.29 2.72 -11.47
N TYR A 256 5.17 3.43 -12.18
CA TYR A 256 6.29 2.83 -12.87
C TYR A 256 7.55 3.70 -12.69
N ASN A 257 8.71 3.20 -13.12
CA ASN A 257 9.99 3.90 -12.99
C ASN A 257 10.67 4.06 -14.36
N LYS A 258 10.90 5.30 -14.82
CA LYS A 258 11.57 5.59 -16.11
C LYS A 258 12.97 4.98 -16.23
N ASN A 259 13.68 4.80 -15.12
CA ASN A 259 15.04 4.24 -15.08
C ASN A 259 15.06 2.75 -14.72
N ASN A 260 13.90 2.07 -14.75
CA ASN A 260 13.77 0.67 -14.37
C ASN A 260 14.30 0.34 -12.95
N SER A 261 14.22 1.31 -12.04
CA SER A 261 14.61 1.14 -10.64
C SER A 261 13.44 0.71 -9.76
N ASN A 262 13.71 -0.20 -8.83
CA ASN A 262 12.77 -0.66 -7.80
C ASN A 262 12.83 0.13 -6.48
N SER A 263 13.53 1.27 -6.45
CA SER A 263 13.89 1.95 -5.20
C SER A 263 13.24 3.33 -5.02
N THR A 264 13.52 4.28 -5.92
CA THR A 264 13.13 5.69 -5.75
C THR A 264 12.76 6.33 -7.08
N ASN A 265 12.21 7.54 -7.04
CA ASN A 265 11.83 8.34 -8.23
C ASN A 265 10.78 7.65 -9.12
N HIS A 266 9.78 7.06 -8.48
CA HIS A 266 8.61 6.51 -9.16
C HIS A 266 7.74 7.60 -9.79
N ILE A 267 6.91 7.20 -10.74
CA ILE A 267 5.96 8.06 -11.45
C ILE A 267 4.57 7.54 -11.15
N ALA A 268 3.77 8.36 -10.48
CA ALA A 268 2.37 8.07 -10.27
C ALA A 268 1.69 8.03 -11.64
N CYS A 269 0.94 6.97 -11.90
CA CYS A 269 0.26 6.79 -13.18
C CYS A 269 -0.97 5.89 -13.03
N TYR A 270 -1.75 5.86 -14.09
CA TYR A 270 -2.74 4.81 -14.32
C TYR A 270 -2.70 4.40 -15.78
N TRP A 271 -3.18 3.20 -16.06
CA TRP A 271 -3.40 2.68 -17.39
C TRP A 271 -4.89 2.62 -17.64
N LYS A 272 -5.34 3.14 -18.78
CA LYS A 272 -6.71 3.00 -19.26
C LYS A 272 -6.68 2.11 -20.50
N ASN A 273 -7.28 0.93 -20.43
CA ASN A 273 -7.22 -0.08 -21.50
C ASN A 273 -5.77 -0.29 -21.98
N ASP A 274 -4.88 -0.46 -21.02
CA ASP A 274 -3.44 -0.69 -21.19
C ASP A 274 -2.62 0.52 -21.71
N GLU A 275 -3.27 1.64 -22.05
CA GLU A 275 -2.60 2.89 -22.40
C GLU A 275 -2.17 3.66 -21.14
N LEU A 276 -0.87 3.96 -21.04
CA LEU A 276 -0.27 4.69 -19.91
C LEU A 276 -0.70 6.16 -19.89
N VAL A 277 -1.16 6.63 -18.73
CA VAL A 277 -1.38 8.03 -18.41
C VAL A 277 -0.53 8.41 -17.20
N GLU A 278 0.50 9.23 -17.42
CA GLU A 278 1.33 9.79 -16.35
C GLU A 278 0.57 10.87 -15.57
N LEU A 279 0.72 10.85 -14.24
CA LEU A 279 0.20 11.89 -13.35
C LEU A 279 1.31 12.84 -12.92
N GLU A 280 2.36 12.31 -12.30
CA GLU A 280 3.44 13.12 -11.74
C GLU A 280 4.70 12.31 -11.44
N ASP A 281 5.88 12.90 -11.72
CA ASP A 281 7.18 12.33 -11.35
C ASP A 281 7.46 12.46 -9.84
N GLY A 282 8.22 11.52 -9.28
CA GLY A 282 8.55 11.47 -7.86
C GLY A 282 7.29 11.37 -7.01
N ALA A 283 6.38 10.48 -7.40
CA ALA A 283 5.09 10.25 -6.78
C ALA A 283 4.67 8.79 -6.96
N ILE A 284 3.66 8.36 -6.20
CA ILE A 284 3.07 7.03 -6.29
C ILE A 284 1.55 7.15 -6.19
N ALA A 285 0.82 6.38 -7.00
CA ALA A 285 -0.63 6.27 -6.90
C ALA A 285 -1.06 4.92 -6.32
N TYR A 286 -2.07 4.93 -5.47
CA TYR A 286 -2.53 3.76 -4.71
C TYR A 286 -3.98 3.38 -4.96
N SER A 287 -4.82 4.35 -5.31
CA SER A 287 -6.25 4.12 -5.50
C SER A 287 -6.83 5.06 -6.55
N ILE A 288 -7.83 4.59 -7.29
CA ILE A 288 -8.51 5.30 -8.37
C ILE A 288 -10.02 5.17 -8.20
N PHE A 289 -10.73 6.26 -8.48
CA PHE A 289 -12.18 6.33 -8.51
C PHE A 289 -12.63 7.16 -9.69
N ILE A 290 -13.63 6.67 -10.43
CA ILE A 290 -14.15 7.34 -11.61
C ILE A 290 -15.56 7.85 -11.29
N SER A 291 -15.79 9.15 -11.44
CA SER A 291 -17.10 9.77 -11.22
C SER A 291 -17.54 10.51 -12.48
N GLY A 292 -18.42 9.87 -13.26
CA GLY A 292 -18.79 10.36 -14.59
C GLY A 292 -17.57 10.42 -15.50
N LYS A 293 -17.15 11.63 -15.90
CA LYS A 293 -15.97 11.87 -16.74
C LYS A 293 -14.69 12.18 -15.95
N ASP A 294 -14.83 12.40 -14.65
CA ASP A 294 -13.70 12.78 -13.81
C ASP A 294 -12.98 11.55 -13.24
N VAL A 295 -11.65 11.56 -13.33
CA VAL A 295 -10.75 10.56 -12.78
C VAL A 295 -10.11 11.12 -11.50
N TYR A 296 -10.31 10.42 -10.39
CA TYR A 296 -9.74 10.77 -9.09
C TYR A 296 -8.73 9.69 -8.69
N VAL A 297 -7.52 10.09 -8.35
CA VAL A 297 -6.44 9.17 -7.97
C VAL A 297 -5.86 9.59 -6.64
N ALA A 298 -5.88 8.73 -5.62
CA ALA A 298 -5.19 8.96 -4.36
C ALA A 298 -3.76 8.42 -4.41
N GLY A 299 -2.83 9.16 -3.77
CA GLY A 299 -1.49 8.67 -3.53
C GLY A 299 -0.62 9.60 -2.70
N ALA A 300 0.66 9.67 -3.04
CA ALA A 300 1.62 10.49 -2.34
C ALA A 300 2.62 11.15 -3.30
N LYS A 301 3.06 12.36 -2.94
CA LYS A 301 4.18 13.04 -3.57
C LYS A 301 5.43 12.88 -2.70
N GLY A 302 6.55 12.47 -3.31
CA GLY A 302 7.87 12.37 -2.69
C GLY A 302 8.76 11.40 -3.47
N ARG A 303 10.08 11.60 -3.46
CA ARG A 303 10.99 10.75 -4.26
C ARG A 303 11.24 9.37 -3.64
N PHE A 304 11.04 9.26 -2.33
CA PHE A 304 11.19 8.04 -1.54
C PHE A 304 10.22 8.08 -0.36
N PRO A 305 9.94 6.94 0.31
CA PRO A 305 8.86 6.82 1.30
C PRO A 305 8.90 7.87 2.42
N ALA A 306 10.09 8.24 2.89
CA ALA A 306 10.25 9.24 3.94
C ALA A 306 9.87 10.68 3.53
N GLU A 307 9.80 10.98 2.24
CA GLU A 307 9.32 12.28 1.74
C GLU A 307 7.82 12.29 1.44
N TYR A 308 7.13 11.17 1.55
CA TYR A 308 5.76 11.06 1.07
C TYR A 308 4.83 12.00 1.81
N LYS A 309 4.10 12.81 1.03
CA LYS A 309 3.01 13.67 1.48
C LYS A 309 1.73 13.29 0.74
N ALA A 310 0.69 12.97 1.51
CA ALA A 310 -0.57 12.49 0.97
C ALA A 310 -1.23 13.54 0.06
N CYS A 311 -1.72 13.08 -1.07
CA CYS A 311 -2.41 13.93 -2.05
C CYS A 311 -3.38 13.08 -2.89
N TYR A 312 -4.18 13.76 -3.69
CA TYR A 312 -4.90 13.13 -4.78
C TYR A 312 -4.78 13.96 -6.06
N TRP A 313 -4.99 13.34 -7.22
CA TRP A 313 -5.08 14.01 -8.50
C TRP A 313 -6.53 13.92 -8.99
N LYS A 314 -7.10 15.05 -9.42
CA LYS A 314 -8.34 15.09 -10.17
C LYS A 314 -8.00 15.47 -11.61
N ASN A 315 -8.22 14.56 -12.55
CA ASN A 315 -7.88 14.74 -13.98
C ASN A 315 -6.43 15.24 -14.17
N GLY A 316 -5.48 14.59 -13.48
CA GLY A 316 -4.06 14.95 -13.51
C GLY A 316 -3.64 16.15 -12.67
N LYS A 317 -4.59 16.93 -12.12
CA LYS A 317 -4.27 18.08 -11.27
C LYS A 317 -4.20 17.66 -9.80
N ARG A 318 -3.02 17.80 -9.18
CA ARG A 318 -2.79 17.44 -7.79
C ARG A 318 -3.46 18.41 -6.82
N VAL A 319 -4.08 17.85 -5.79
CA VAL A 319 -4.58 18.51 -4.59
C VAL A 319 -3.90 17.85 -3.38
N MET A 320 -3.20 18.65 -2.58
CA MET A 320 -2.58 18.15 -1.35
C MET A 320 -3.63 17.95 -0.26
N LEU A 321 -3.47 16.91 0.56
CA LEU A 321 -4.15 16.82 1.85
C LEU A 321 -3.31 17.63 2.84
N ARG A 322 -3.86 18.73 3.34
CA ARG A 322 -3.18 19.62 4.29
C ARG A 322 -4.13 19.84 5.45
N GLU A 323 -3.56 19.93 6.64
CA GLU A 323 -4.26 20.50 7.79
C GLU A 323 -4.53 22.00 7.60
#